data_AF-A0A7W8UJE8-F1
#
_entry.id   AF-A0A7W8UJE8-F1
#
_cell.length_a   1.000
_cell.length_b   1.000
_cell.length_c   1.000
_cell.angle_alpha   90.00
_cell.angle_beta   90.00
_cell.angle_gamma   90.00
#
_symmetry.space_group_name_H-M   'P 1'
#
loop_
_entity.id
_entity.type
_entity.pdbx_description
1 polymer ?
#
loop_
_entity_poly.entity_id
_entity_poly.type
_entity_poly.pdbx_seq_one_letter_code
_entity_poly.pdbx_strand_id
1 'polypeptide(L)'
;MNLLTPEAWKALLSRYSHIVLVANSEAVDFERLRSELPETALYVFFNNVYKVLDEPFAGRAVLVARSGVMGANIVHRREVGDVLRFFAGDDFLGVINLRVSPEENFSEESRFKGAKARHLDLTQMLDDLYPTGKIATSGFAMAFWLADLQLPGKILLAGFSAKRSEKWKVFDVHDWTFEQIFLRLFARMGSISMMGGVDASPYSALAKRFPDVPPIEIAMTAAEVLSERLHNANGQIDRLMSVTKSIRAIENFFRRFKPKTRKERFLEKSKG
;
A
#
# COMPACT_ATOMS: atom_id res chain seq x y z
N MET A 1 -16.42 -11.49 15.52
CA MET A 1 -15.63 -10.98 14.37
C MET A 1 -16.39 -11.28 13.09
N ASN A 2 -16.48 -10.33 12.16
CA ASN A 2 -17.21 -10.48 10.90
C ASN A 2 -16.25 -10.95 9.80
N LEU A 3 -15.69 -12.15 9.99
CA LEU A 3 -14.77 -12.79 9.05
C LEU A 3 -15.56 -13.50 7.96
N LEU A 4 -15.15 -13.33 6.71
CA LEU A 4 -15.63 -14.13 5.59
C LEU A 4 -14.63 -15.24 5.29
N THR A 5 -15.13 -16.38 4.83
CA THR A 5 -14.27 -17.42 4.24
C THR A 5 -13.67 -16.93 2.92
N PRO A 6 -12.55 -17.51 2.45
CA PRO A 6 -11.98 -17.19 1.15
C PRO A 6 -12.99 -17.32 0.00
N GLU A 7 -13.85 -18.33 0.03
CA GLU A 7 -14.89 -18.58 -0.98
C GLU A 7 -15.96 -17.48 -0.95
N ALA A 8 -16.33 -17.01 0.24
CA ALA A 8 -17.30 -15.93 0.39
C ALA A 8 -16.72 -14.58 -0.11
N TRP A 9 -15.43 -14.33 0.14
CA TRP A 9 -14.72 -13.20 -0.46
C TRP A 9 -14.66 -13.31 -1.99
N LYS A 10 -14.29 -14.47 -2.50
CA LYS A 10 -14.24 -14.75 -3.94
C LYS A 10 -15.61 -14.52 -4.59
N ALA A 11 -16.68 -15.05 -4.01
CA ALA A 11 -18.04 -14.88 -4.52
C ALA A 11 -18.51 -13.42 -4.49
N LEU A 12 -18.16 -12.66 -3.44
CA LEU A 12 -18.48 -11.24 -3.33
C LEU A 12 -17.78 -10.43 -4.42
N LEU A 13 -16.49 -10.69 -4.63
CA LEU A 13 -15.64 -9.90 -5.52
C LEU A 13 -15.72 -10.32 -7.00
N SER A 14 -16.12 -11.56 -7.29
CA SER A 14 -16.23 -12.08 -8.67
C SER A 14 -17.30 -11.38 -9.52
N ARG A 15 -18.17 -10.57 -8.90
CA ARG A 15 -19.20 -9.77 -9.58
C ARG A 15 -18.63 -8.57 -10.32
N TYR A 16 -17.41 -8.15 -9.99
CA TYR A 16 -16.79 -6.98 -10.56
C TYR A 16 -15.84 -7.37 -11.70
N SER A 17 -16.01 -6.71 -12.85
CA SER A 17 -15.14 -6.90 -14.01
C SER A 17 -13.70 -6.48 -13.76
N HIS A 18 -13.52 -5.48 -12.89
CA HIS A 18 -12.24 -4.86 -12.55
C HIS A 18 -12.25 -4.54 -11.06
N ILE A 19 -11.13 -4.79 -10.38
CA ILE A 19 -10.88 -4.35 -9.01
C ILE A 19 -9.67 -3.42 -9.05
N VAL A 20 -9.91 -2.14 -8.78
CA VAL A 20 -8.93 -1.08 -8.90
C VAL A 20 -8.41 -0.73 -7.50
N LEU A 21 -7.17 -1.10 -7.19
CA LEU A 21 -6.51 -0.59 -6.00
C LEU A 21 -6.02 0.84 -6.27
N VAL A 22 -6.52 1.79 -5.50
CA VAL A 22 -6.17 3.21 -5.62
C VAL A 22 -5.17 3.56 -4.52
N ALA A 23 -3.91 3.74 -4.89
CA ALA A 23 -2.89 4.17 -3.94
C ALA A 23 -3.19 5.59 -3.41
N ASN A 24 -2.77 5.87 -2.18
CA ASN A 24 -2.81 7.23 -1.63
C ASN A 24 -1.67 8.09 -2.22
N SER A 25 -1.75 8.38 -3.52
CA SER A 25 -0.70 9.05 -4.30
C SER A 25 -1.29 10.09 -5.24
N GLU A 26 -0.60 11.21 -5.42
CA GLU A 26 -0.95 12.23 -6.42
C GLU A 26 -0.77 11.73 -7.86
N ALA A 27 -0.13 10.58 -8.05
CA ALA A 27 0.04 9.95 -9.36
C ALA A 27 -1.23 9.24 -9.87
N VAL A 28 -2.35 9.28 -9.13
CA VAL A 28 -3.62 8.68 -9.57
C VAL A 28 -4.33 9.65 -10.51
N ASP A 29 -4.64 9.18 -11.71
CA ASP A 29 -5.45 9.89 -12.70
C ASP A 29 -6.88 9.36 -12.69
N PHE A 30 -7.79 10.04 -11.98
CA PHE A 30 -9.19 9.61 -11.85
C PHE A 30 -10.02 9.85 -13.11
N GLU A 31 -9.71 10.90 -13.88
CA GLU A 31 -10.42 11.17 -15.14
C GLU A 31 -10.20 10.04 -16.12
N ARG A 32 -8.94 9.57 -16.22
CA ARG A 32 -8.60 8.40 -17.00
C ARG A 32 -9.23 7.12 -16.45
N LEU A 33 -9.17 6.89 -15.14
CA LEU A 33 -9.79 5.72 -14.53
C LEU A 33 -11.30 5.65 -14.75
N ARG A 34 -12.00 6.79 -14.78
CA ARG A 34 -13.45 6.85 -15.02
C ARG A 34 -13.80 6.68 -16.49
N SER A 35 -12.95 7.14 -17.41
CA SER A 35 -13.20 7.04 -18.85
C SER A 35 -12.83 5.69 -19.46
N GLU A 36 -11.79 5.01 -18.95
CA GLU A 36 -11.31 3.75 -19.51
C GLU A 36 -11.96 2.50 -18.89
N LEU A 37 -12.58 2.61 -17.71
CA LEU A 37 -13.11 1.46 -16.98
C LEU A 37 -14.64 1.39 -17.04
N PRO A 38 -15.21 0.16 -17.11
CA PRO A 38 -16.65 -0.01 -17.11
C PRO A 38 -17.26 0.33 -15.75
N GLU A 39 -18.55 0.65 -15.72
CA GLU A 39 -19.29 0.93 -14.48
C GLU A 39 -19.22 -0.22 -13.47
N THR A 40 -19.04 -1.46 -13.94
CA THR A 40 -18.87 -2.67 -13.12
C THR A 40 -17.51 -2.77 -12.42
N ALA A 41 -16.66 -1.75 -12.49
CA ALA A 41 -15.40 -1.67 -11.75
C ALA A 41 -15.65 -1.38 -10.26
N LEU A 42 -14.93 -2.05 -9.38
CA LEU A 42 -14.88 -1.77 -7.94
C LEU A 42 -13.59 -1.02 -7.61
N TYR A 43 -13.71 0.14 -6.97
CA TYR A 43 -12.58 0.96 -6.53
C TYR A 43 -12.28 0.71 -5.05
N VAL A 44 -11.04 0.34 -4.76
CA VAL A 44 -10.55 0.03 -3.42
C VAL A 44 -9.69 1.19 -2.95
N PHE A 45 -10.19 1.91 -1.95
CA PHE A 45 -9.50 3.04 -1.32
C PHE A 45 -8.91 2.63 0.03
N PHE A 46 -7.95 3.41 0.54
CA PHE A 46 -7.32 3.17 1.84
C PHE A 46 -7.56 4.35 2.80
N ASN A 47 -7.23 4.16 4.08
CA ASN A 47 -7.41 5.12 5.19
C ASN A 47 -7.31 6.63 4.88
N ASN A 48 -6.40 7.05 3.98
CA ASN A 48 -6.15 8.47 3.68
C ASN A 48 -6.81 8.91 2.36
N VAL A 49 -8.08 8.54 2.16
CA VAL A 49 -8.82 8.81 0.91
C VAL A 49 -8.82 10.29 0.51
N TYR A 50 -8.84 11.20 1.49
CA TYR A 50 -8.77 12.65 1.29
C TYR A 50 -7.46 13.14 0.63
N LYS A 51 -6.47 12.27 0.42
CA LYS A 51 -5.27 12.59 -0.36
C LYS A 51 -5.44 12.44 -1.86
N VAL A 52 -6.51 11.76 -2.26
CA VAL A 52 -6.77 11.37 -3.65
C VAL A 52 -8.17 11.79 -4.12
N LEU A 53 -9.09 12.04 -3.19
CA LEU A 53 -10.41 12.57 -3.49
C LEU A 53 -10.60 13.93 -2.84
N ASP A 54 -11.00 14.91 -3.66
CA ASP A 54 -11.44 16.23 -3.22
C ASP A 54 -12.96 16.32 -3.03
N GLU A 55 -13.71 15.41 -3.66
CA GLU A 55 -15.17 15.32 -3.65
C GLU A 55 -15.65 13.88 -3.38
N PRO A 56 -16.91 13.67 -2.97
CA PRO A 56 -17.48 12.33 -2.83
C PRO A 56 -17.33 11.49 -4.11
N PHE A 57 -16.91 10.24 -3.94
CA PHE A 57 -16.72 9.33 -5.06
C PHE A 57 -18.06 8.78 -5.57
N ALA A 58 -18.38 9.08 -6.81
CA ALA A 58 -19.46 8.43 -7.53
C ALA A 58 -18.97 7.11 -8.13
N GLY A 59 -19.50 5.98 -7.65
CA GLY A 59 -19.22 4.65 -8.17
C GLY A 59 -19.10 3.58 -7.09
N ARG A 60 -18.89 2.33 -7.52
CA ARG A 60 -18.73 1.19 -6.62
C ARG A 60 -17.41 1.27 -5.90
N ALA A 61 -17.47 1.39 -4.57
CA ALA A 61 -16.28 1.59 -3.76
C ALA A 61 -16.27 0.72 -2.51
N VAL A 62 -15.07 0.43 -2.04
CA VAL A 62 -14.82 -0.20 -0.75
C VAL A 62 -13.63 0.48 -0.08
N LEU A 63 -13.73 0.67 1.23
CA LEU A 63 -12.67 1.29 2.02
C LEU A 63 -11.88 0.22 2.78
N VAL A 64 -10.57 0.15 2.57
CA VAL A 64 -9.66 -0.67 3.37
C VAL A 64 -9.13 0.15 4.55
N ALA A 65 -9.63 -0.20 5.73
CA ALA A 65 -9.21 0.37 6.99
C ALA A 65 -8.16 -0.49 7.68
N ARG A 66 -6.87 -0.17 7.52
CA ARG A 66 -5.80 -0.91 8.20
C ARG A 66 -5.86 -0.77 9.72
N SER A 67 -5.77 -1.90 10.41
CA SER A 67 -5.60 -2.02 11.84
C SER A 67 -4.22 -1.59 12.33
N GLY A 68 -4.18 -1.15 13.57
CA GLY A 68 -2.98 -0.98 14.37
C GLY A 68 -3.17 -1.67 15.72
N VAL A 69 -2.21 -1.50 16.63
CA VAL A 69 -2.29 -2.05 18.00
C VAL A 69 -3.58 -1.63 18.73
N MET A 70 -4.12 -0.45 18.43
CA MET A 70 -5.33 0.11 19.07
C MET A 70 -6.62 -0.07 18.25
N GLY A 71 -6.63 -0.93 17.22
CA GLY A 71 -7.74 -1.02 16.27
C GLY A 71 -7.48 -0.31 14.94
N ALA A 72 -8.49 -0.26 14.07
CA ALA A 72 -8.46 0.44 12.78
C ALA A 72 -7.96 1.88 12.92
N ASN A 73 -7.12 2.32 11.99
CA ASN A 73 -6.47 3.62 12.08
C ASN A 73 -7.46 4.79 12.16
N ILE A 74 -8.47 4.76 11.30
CA ILE A 74 -9.53 5.78 11.23
C ILE A 74 -10.43 5.77 12.49
N VAL A 75 -10.57 4.62 13.16
CA VAL A 75 -11.39 4.51 14.39
C VAL A 75 -10.67 5.16 15.56
N HIS A 76 -9.41 4.80 15.82
CA HIS A 76 -8.67 5.33 16.98
C HIS A 76 -8.38 6.84 16.83
N ARG A 77 -8.22 7.33 15.59
CA ARG A 77 -8.06 8.76 15.30
C ARG A 77 -9.36 9.55 15.30
N ARG A 78 -10.51 8.87 15.38
CA ARG A 78 -11.86 9.46 15.29
C ARG A 78 -12.16 10.08 13.91
N GLU A 79 -11.50 9.60 12.87
CA GLU A 79 -11.60 10.09 11.49
C GLU A 79 -12.66 9.34 10.66
N VAL A 80 -13.37 8.37 11.24
CA VAL A 80 -14.36 7.55 10.52
C VAL A 80 -15.38 8.40 9.75
N GLY A 81 -15.92 9.46 10.36
CA GLY A 81 -16.90 10.31 9.67
C GLY A 81 -16.28 11.10 8.51
N ASP A 82 -15.05 11.60 8.71
CA ASP A 82 -14.33 12.39 7.71
C ASP A 82 -13.94 11.55 6.50
N VAL A 83 -13.65 10.26 6.71
CA VAL A 83 -13.31 9.33 5.64
C VAL A 83 -14.58 8.82 4.94
N LEU A 84 -15.63 8.47 5.70
CA LEU A 84 -16.85 7.92 5.12
C LEU A 84 -17.67 8.94 4.33
N ARG A 85 -17.52 10.26 4.56
CA ARG A 85 -18.20 11.30 3.75
C ARG A 85 -17.87 11.24 2.26
N PHE A 86 -16.74 10.62 1.90
CA PHE A 86 -16.33 10.43 0.51
C PHE A 86 -17.04 9.26 -0.18
N PHE A 87 -17.78 8.45 0.57
CA PHE A 87 -18.49 7.28 0.06
C PHE A 87 -19.98 7.42 0.39
N ALA A 88 -20.70 8.08 -0.51
CA ALA A 88 -22.14 8.26 -0.39
C ALA A 88 -22.88 7.33 -1.36
N GLY A 89 -24.01 6.78 -0.93
CA GLY A 89 -24.91 6.00 -1.77
C GLY A 89 -24.82 4.48 -1.61
N ASP A 90 -25.73 3.78 -2.28
CA ASP A 90 -25.94 2.33 -2.15
C ASP A 90 -24.82 1.49 -2.80
N ASP A 91 -23.98 2.11 -3.63
CA ASP A 91 -22.85 1.47 -4.30
C ASP A 91 -21.61 1.31 -3.40
N PHE A 92 -21.62 1.86 -2.19
CA PHE A 92 -20.54 1.65 -1.22
C PHE A 92 -20.68 0.29 -0.53
N LEU A 93 -19.73 -0.62 -0.77
CA LEU A 93 -19.72 -1.97 -0.21
C LEU A 93 -19.47 -2.01 1.31
N GLY A 94 -18.93 -0.92 1.86
CA GLY A 94 -18.55 -0.80 3.26
C GLY A 94 -17.02 -0.81 3.48
N VAL A 95 -16.64 -1.22 4.67
CA VAL A 95 -15.25 -1.18 5.16
C VAL A 95 -14.68 -2.59 5.27
N ILE A 96 -13.50 -2.80 4.72
CA ILE A 96 -12.64 -3.95 5.01
C ILE A 96 -11.65 -3.50 6.08
N ASN A 97 -11.86 -3.93 7.31
CA ASN A 97 -10.88 -3.71 8.36
C ASN A 97 -9.79 -4.79 8.24
N LEU A 98 -8.62 -4.36 7.77
CA LEU A 98 -7.49 -5.20 7.38
C LEU A 98 -6.45 -5.34 8.50
N ARG A 99 -5.97 -6.55 8.73
CA ARG A 99 -4.82 -6.87 9.58
C ARG A 99 -3.72 -7.51 8.75
N VAL A 100 -2.47 -7.06 8.93
CA VAL A 100 -1.28 -7.57 8.23
C VAL A 100 -0.16 -8.00 9.17
N SER A 101 -0.29 -7.79 10.49
CA SER A 101 0.66 -8.31 11.47
C SER A 101 -0.03 -8.76 12.77
N PRO A 102 0.58 -9.66 13.55
CA PRO A 102 -0.05 -10.23 14.73
C PRO A 102 -0.30 -9.20 15.84
N GLU A 103 0.45 -8.09 15.87
CA GLU A 103 0.28 -7.02 16.85
C GLU A 103 -0.90 -6.08 16.54
N GLU A 104 -1.47 -6.17 15.34
CA GLU A 104 -2.61 -5.35 14.92
C GLU A 104 -3.94 -5.97 15.40
N ASN A 105 -4.84 -5.14 15.92
CA ASN A 105 -6.14 -5.56 16.43
C ASN A 105 -7.28 -5.07 15.54
N PHE A 106 -8.32 -5.86 15.36
CA PHE A 106 -9.53 -5.41 14.66
C PHE A 106 -10.33 -4.41 15.51
N SER A 107 -11.04 -3.50 14.85
CA SER A 107 -12.11 -2.74 15.49
C SER A 107 -13.45 -3.43 15.29
N GLU A 108 -14.33 -3.30 16.28
CA GLU A 108 -15.72 -3.75 16.15
C GLU A 108 -16.45 -2.99 15.04
N GLU A 109 -17.40 -3.65 14.39
CA GLU A 109 -18.21 -3.07 13.30
C GLU A 109 -18.98 -1.82 13.75
N SER A 110 -19.51 -1.82 14.98
CA SER A 110 -20.19 -0.69 15.62
C SER A 110 -19.37 0.60 15.63
N ARG A 111 -18.03 0.50 15.54
CA ARG A 111 -17.09 1.64 15.56
C ARG A 111 -16.99 2.35 14.22
N PHE A 112 -17.54 1.79 13.15
CA PHE A 112 -17.54 2.35 11.80
C PHE A 112 -18.79 3.18 11.48
N LYS A 113 -19.47 3.73 12.50
CA LYS A 113 -20.60 4.68 12.38
C LYS A 113 -21.72 4.21 11.44
N GLY A 114 -22.07 2.93 11.51
CA GLY A 114 -23.16 2.34 10.71
C GLY A 114 -22.74 1.82 9.33
N ALA A 115 -21.50 2.06 8.89
CA ALA A 115 -20.98 1.38 7.71
C ALA A 115 -20.77 -0.11 8.01
N LYS A 116 -21.21 -0.96 7.07
CA LYS A 116 -20.94 -2.40 7.12
C LYS A 116 -19.44 -2.63 7.17
N ALA A 117 -18.95 -3.39 8.14
CA ALA A 117 -17.53 -3.66 8.30
C ALA A 117 -17.24 -5.17 8.34
N ARG A 118 -16.31 -5.61 7.49
CA ARG A 118 -15.83 -6.99 7.45
C ARG A 118 -14.37 -7.05 7.83
N HIS A 119 -13.97 -8.13 8.49
CA HIS A 119 -12.59 -8.36 8.91
C HIS A 119 -11.86 -9.17 7.84
N LEU A 120 -10.62 -8.75 7.53
CA LEU A 120 -9.71 -9.46 6.65
C LEU A 120 -8.36 -9.60 7.37
N ASP A 121 -7.98 -10.83 7.68
CA ASP A 121 -6.70 -11.16 8.31
C ASP A 121 -5.76 -11.75 7.26
N LEU A 122 -4.69 -11.01 6.95
CA LEU A 122 -3.64 -11.43 6.02
C LEU A 122 -2.33 -11.75 6.75
N THR A 123 -2.33 -11.82 8.08
CA THR A 123 -1.10 -12.04 8.85
C THR A 123 -0.40 -13.33 8.43
N GLN A 124 -1.11 -14.45 8.37
CA GLN A 124 -0.50 -15.75 7.98
C GLN A 124 0.03 -15.74 6.55
N MET A 125 -0.71 -15.14 5.61
CA MET A 125 -0.30 -15.03 4.20
C MET A 125 1.01 -14.24 4.03
N LEU A 126 1.27 -13.27 4.92
CA LEU A 126 2.42 -12.39 4.84
C LEU A 126 3.62 -12.89 5.66
N ASP A 127 3.39 -13.68 6.71
CA ASP A 127 4.44 -14.16 7.63
C ASP A 127 5.51 -14.98 6.90
N ASP A 128 5.08 -15.86 5.99
CA ASP A 128 5.99 -16.72 5.21
C ASP A 128 6.71 -16.00 4.06
N LEU A 129 6.23 -14.82 3.67
CA LEU A 129 6.69 -14.12 2.46
C LEU A 129 7.52 -12.87 2.77
N TYR A 130 7.13 -12.10 3.78
CA TYR A 130 7.59 -10.72 3.92
C TYR A 130 8.92 -10.62 4.68
N PRO A 131 9.81 -9.66 4.33
CA PRO A 131 11.11 -9.54 4.99
C PRO A 131 11.03 -9.42 6.52
N THR A 132 11.89 -10.15 7.23
CA THR A 132 11.95 -10.19 8.69
C THR A 132 12.09 -8.78 9.28
N GLY A 133 11.28 -8.46 10.28
CA GLY A 133 11.31 -7.17 10.97
C GLY A 133 10.70 -6.00 10.19
N LYS A 134 10.10 -6.27 9.03
CA LYS A 134 9.32 -5.29 8.25
C LYS A 134 7.85 -5.71 8.25
N ILE A 135 6.96 -4.75 7.98
CA ILE A 135 5.52 -5.01 7.85
C ILE A 135 5.06 -4.56 6.46
N ALA A 136 4.18 -5.32 5.83
CA ALA A 136 3.57 -4.98 4.54
C ALA A 136 2.80 -3.65 4.59
N THR A 137 2.77 -2.92 3.48
CA THR A 137 1.78 -1.87 3.23
C THR A 137 0.42 -2.48 2.92
N SER A 138 -0.66 -1.72 3.18
CA SER A 138 -2.02 -2.18 2.86
C SER A 138 -2.22 -2.39 1.37
N GLY A 139 -1.61 -1.54 0.54
CA GLY A 139 -1.71 -1.66 -0.91
C GLY A 139 -1.09 -2.96 -1.42
N PHE A 140 0.13 -3.26 -0.99
CA PHE A 140 0.81 -4.51 -1.33
C PHE A 140 0.03 -5.74 -0.84
N ALA A 141 -0.36 -5.75 0.44
CA ALA A 141 -1.09 -6.88 1.02
C ALA A 141 -2.41 -7.16 0.28
N MET A 142 -3.17 -6.11 -0.05
CA MET A 142 -4.40 -6.25 -0.83
C MET A 142 -4.12 -6.74 -2.26
N ALA A 143 -3.07 -6.24 -2.93
CA ALA A 143 -2.73 -6.68 -4.28
C ALA A 143 -2.36 -8.17 -4.31
N PHE A 144 -1.56 -8.61 -3.34
CA PHE A 144 -1.17 -10.01 -3.21
C PHE A 144 -2.39 -10.90 -2.94
N TRP A 145 -3.19 -10.55 -1.94
CA TRP A 145 -4.40 -11.30 -1.59
C TRP A 145 -5.41 -11.39 -2.73
N LEU A 146 -5.68 -10.27 -3.43
CA LEU A 146 -6.62 -10.28 -4.56
C LEU A 146 -6.15 -11.18 -5.71
N ALA A 147 -4.85 -11.18 -5.99
CA ALA A 147 -4.27 -12.04 -7.02
C ALA A 147 -4.34 -13.52 -6.63
N ASP A 148 -4.14 -13.84 -5.34
CA ASP A 148 -4.27 -15.19 -4.80
C ASP A 148 -5.70 -15.74 -4.84
N LEU A 149 -6.72 -14.87 -4.74
CA LEU A 149 -8.13 -15.29 -4.88
C LEU A 149 -8.49 -15.83 -6.28
N GLN A 150 -7.66 -15.60 -7.29
CA GLN A 150 -7.89 -16.02 -8.68
C GLN A 150 -9.29 -15.63 -9.17
N LEU A 151 -9.58 -14.32 -9.09
CA LEU A 151 -10.85 -13.75 -9.53
C LEU A 151 -10.95 -13.75 -11.06
N PRO A 152 -12.16 -13.86 -11.63
CA PRO A 152 -12.34 -13.76 -13.08
C PRO A 152 -12.12 -12.33 -13.61
N GLY A 153 -12.32 -11.32 -12.76
CA GLY A 153 -12.08 -9.92 -13.11
C GLY A 153 -10.61 -9.52 -13.03
N LYS A 154 -10.25 -8.41 -13.68
CA LYS A 154 -8.87 -7.89 -13.70
C LYS A 154 -8.55 -7.10 -12.43
N ILE A 155 -7.32 -7.24 -11.93
CA ILE A 155 -6.82 -6.45 -10.79
C ILE A 155 -5.94 -5.34 -11.34
N LEU A 156 -6.30 -4.08 -11.06
CA LEU A 156 -5.62 -2.89 -11.56
C LEU A 156 -5.01 -2.11 -10.40
N LEU A 157 -3.75 -1.71 -10.54
CA LEU A 157 -3.06 -0.85 -9.58
C LEU A 157 -2.95 0.57 -10.14
N ALA A 158 -3.61 1.53 -9.48
CA ALA A 158 -3.56 2.94 -9.84
C ALA A 158 -2.72 3.74 -8.81
N GLY A 159 -1.73 4.49 -9.28
CA GLY A 159 -0.88 5.32 -8.43
C GLY A 159 0.17 4.57 -7.59
N PHE A 160 0.36 3.26 -7.83
CA PHE A 160 1.39 2.42 -7.19
C PHE A 160 2.81 2.68 -7.75
N SER A 161 3.16 3.95 -7.95
CA SER A 161 4.49 4.32 -8.44
C SER A 161 5.53 4.17 -7.32
N ALA A 162 6.71 3.64 -7.66
CA ALA A 162 7.88 3.66 -6.77
C ALA A 162 8.44 5.08 -6.49
N LYS A 163 7.80 6.13 -7.02
CA LYS A 163 8.22 7.51 -6.83
C LYS A 163 7.78 8.00 -5.44
N ARG A 164 8.72 8.56 -4.69
CA ARG A 164 8.46 9.16 -3.39
C ARG A 164 7.63 10.42 -3.58
N SER A 165 6.51 10.54 -2.88
CA SER A 165 5.78 11.79 -2.76
C SER A 165 6.59 12.75 -1.87
N GLU A 166 6.88 13.96 -2.35
CA GLU A 166 7.58 14.99 -1.57
C GLU A 166 6.77 15.44 -0.34
N LYS A 167 5.43 15.40 -0.42
CA LYS A 167 4.53 15.90 0.63
C LYS A 167 4.29 14.94 1.80
N TRP A 168 4.60 13.64 1.68
CA TRP A 168 4.14 12.64 2.65
C TRP A 168 5.29 11.82 3.25
N LYS A 169 5.27 11.73 4.60
CA LYS A 169 6.28 11.01 5.38
C LYS A 169 6.27 9.51 5.05
N VAL A 170 7.41 8.99 4.60
CA VAL A 170 7.65 7.55 4.41
C VAL A 170 8.06 6.95 5.76
N PHE A 171 7.44 5.83 6.14
CA PHE A 171 7.81 5.10 7.35
C PHE A 171 8.75 3.95 6.97
N ASP A 172 9.92 3.87 7.59
CA ASP A 172 10.93 2.81 7.43
C ASP A 172 10.51 1.43 8.01
N VAL A 173 9.22 1.29 8.33
CA VAL A 173 8.65 0.02 8.83
C VAL A 173 8.33 -0.93 7.67
N HIS A 174 8.26 -0.41 6.44
CA HIS A 174 7.92 -1.16 5.23
C HIS A 174 9.17 -1.38 4.36
N ASP A 175 9.20 -2.47 3.59
CA ASP A 175 10.21 -2.68 2.55
C ASP A 175 9.61 -2.37 1.18
N TRP A 176 9.62 -1.09 0.80
CA TRP A 176 9.02 -0.64 -0.45
C TRP A 176 9.74 -1.21 -1.68
N THR A 177 11.02 -1.55 -1.56
CA THR A 177 11.79 -2.15 -2.66
C THR A 177 11.29 -3.56 -2.93
N PHE A 178 11.16 -4.37 -1.88
CA PHE A 178 10.58 -5.71 -1.97
C PHE A 178 9.17 -5.66 -2.58
N GLU A 179 8.29 -4.81 -2.05
CA GLU A 179 6.93 -4.68 -2.56
C GLU A 179 6.90 -4.30 -4.05
N GLN A 180 7.72 -3.35 -4.48
CA GLN A 180 7.77 -2.92 -5.88
C GLN A 180 8.33 -4.00 -6.82
N ILE A 181 9.34 -4.76 -6.38
CA ILE A 181 9.84 -5.92 -7.14
C ILE A 181 8.71 -6.94 -7.31
N PHE A 182 8.03 -7.28 -6.22
CA PHE A 182 6.97 -8.28 -6.21
C PHE A 182 5.79 -7.87 -7.10
N LEU A 183 5.30 -6.64 -6.98
CA LEU A 183 4.21 -6.13 -7.83
C LEU A 183 4.57 -6.12 -9.32
N ARG A 184 5.82 -5.77 -9.67
CA ARG A 184 6.28 -5.83 -11.06
C ARG A 184 6.35 -7.27 -11.59
N LEU A 185 6.72 -8.24 -10.75
CA LEU A 185 6.68 -9.66 -11.13
C LEU A 185 5.23 -10.11 -11.38
N PHE A 186 4.30 -9.77 -10.49
CA PHE A 186 2.88 -10.07 -10.66
C PHE A 186 2.31 -9.45 -11.94
N ALA A 187 2.70 -8.21 -12.25
CA ALA A 187 2.27 -7.54 -13.46
C ALA A 187 2.83 -8.23 -14.73
N ARG A 188 4.08 -8.71 -14.70
CA ARG A 188 4.67 -9.47 -15.81
C ARG A 188 4.04 -10.85 -16.00
N MET A 189 3.59 -11.48 -14.92
CA MET A 189 2.85 -12.75 -14.97
C MET A 189 1.38 -12.58 -15.40
N GLY A 190 0.90 -11.33 -15.53
CA GLY A 190 -0.48 -11.04 -15.90
C GLY A 190 -1.49 -11.18 -14.75
N SER A 191 -1.04 -11.48 -13.53
CA SER A 191 -1.90 -11.60 -12.34
C SER A 191 -2.50 -10.27 -11.90
N ILE A 192 -1.81 -9.17 -12.19
CA ILE A 192 -2.29 -7.80 -11.99
C ILE A 192 -1.90 -6.95 -13.20
N SER A 193 -2.46 -5.75 -13.33
CA SER A 193 -1.97 -4.75 -14.29
C SER A 193 -1.72 -3.42 -13.58
N MET A 194 -0.67 -2.71 -13.99
CA MET A 194 -0.35 -1.38 -13.46
C MET A 194 -0.86 -0.32 -14.42
N MET A 195 -1.63 0.65 -13.93
CA MET A 195 -2.02 1.82 -14.72
C MET A 195 -0.77 2.63 -15.08
N GLY A 196 -0.57 2.88 -16.36
CA GLY A 196 0.69 3.42 -16.91
C GLY A 196 1.64 2.35 -17.44
N GLY A 197 1.31 1.06 -17.27
CA GLY A 197 2.11 -0.07 -17.76
C GLY A 197 3.31 -0.41 -16.87
N VAL A 198 3.97 -1.51 -17.20
CA VAL A 198 5.31 -1.83 -16.71
C VAL A 198 6.27 -1.49 -17.84
N ASP A 199 7.15 -0.51 -17.63
CA ASP A 199 8.17 -0.18 -18.62
C ASP A 199 8.91 -1.46 -19.04
N ALA A 200 9.15 -1.58 -20.35
CA ALA A 200 10.00 -2.64 -20.87
C ALA A 200 11.32 -2.62 -20.09
N SER A 201 11.79 -3.81 -19.66
CA SER A 201 13.05 -3.87 -18.93
C SER A 201 14.14 -3.20 -19.78
N PRO A 202 14.85 -2.18 -19.26
CA PRO A 202 15.91 -1.51 -20.03
C PRO A 202 17.01 -2.49 -20.44
N TYR A 203 17.12 -3.61 -19.73
CA TYR A 203 18.04 -4.71 -20.01
C TYR A 203 17.55 -5.67 -21.09
N SER A 204 16.32 -5.53 -21.61
CA SER A 204 15.82 -6.37 -22.72
C SER A 204 16.65 -6.18 -23.99
N ALA A 205 17.16 -4.97 -24.20
CA ALA A 205 18.09 -4.68 -25.29
C ALA A 205 19.45 -5.39 -25.08
N LEU A 206 19.91 -5.51 -23.83
CA LEU A 206 21.13 -6.25 -23.51
C LEU A 206 20.97 -7.75 -23.78
N ALA A 207 19.84 -8.34 -23.37
CA ALA A 207 19.55 -9.76 -23.65
C ALA A 207 19.50 -10.05 -25.16
N LYS A 208 18.98 -9.12 -25.97
CA LYS A 208 19.02 -9.23 -27.44
C LYS A 208 20.43 -9.06 -28.00
N ARG A 209 21.25 -8.21 -27.39
CA ARG A 209 22.63 -7.91 -27.85
C ARG A 209 23.63 -9.00 -27.49
N PHE A 210 23.43 -9.66 -26.35
CA PHE A 210 24.28 -10.73 -25.82
C PHE A 210 23.47 -12.02 -25.67
N PRO A 211 23.05 -12.67 -26.77
CA PRO A 211 22.19 -13.85 -26.71
C PRO A 211 22.87 -15.06 -26.04
N ASP A 212 24.20 -15.12 -26.06
CA ASP A 212 24.99 -16.20 -25.44
C ASP A 212 25.16 -16.03 -23.92
N VAL A 213 24.78 -14.87 -23.36
CA VAL A 213 24.85 -14.61 -21.92
C VAL A 213 23.49 -14.92 -21.29
N PRO A 214 23.41 -15.81 -20.29
CA PRO A 214 22.16 -16.11 -19.61
C PRO A 214 21.50 -14.84 -19.04
N PRO A 215 20.15 -14.70 -19.10
CA PRO A 215 19.46 -13.53 -18.56
C PRO A 215 19.74 -13.26 -17.08
N ILE A 216 20.00 -14.31 -16.30
CA ILE A 216 20.37 -14.18 -14.88
C ILE A 216 21.73 -13.51 -14.71
N GLU A 217 22.71 -13.81 -15.56
CA GLU A 217 24.03 -13.17 -15.51
C GLU A 217 23.91 -11.67 -15.85
N ILE A 218 23.12 -11.32 -16.87
CA ILE A 218 22.83 -9.91 -17.20
C ILE A 218 22.18 -9.19 -16.00
N ALA A 219 21.24 -9.85 -15.31
CA ALA A 219 20.59 -9.29 -14.14
C ALA A 219 21.55 -9.14 -12.94
N MET A 220 22.43 -10.10 -12.71
CA MET A 220 23.45 -10.07 -11.65
C MET A 220 24.47 -8.97 -11.90
N THR A 221 25.03 -8.87 -13.11
CA THR A 221 25.93 -7.76 -13.47
C THR A 221 25.24 -6.40 -13.34
N ALA A 222 23.97 -6.29 -13.73
CA ALA A 222 23.20 -5.06 -13.52
C ALA A 222 23.02 -4.74 -12.04
N ALA A 223 22.75 -5.74 -11.19
CA ALA A 223 22.62 -5.59 -9.75
C ALA A 223 23.94 -5.15 -9.09
N GLU A 224 25.08 -5.71 -9.51
CA GLU A 224 26.42 -5.31 -9.07
C GLU A 224 26.69 -3.83 -9.36
N VAL A 225 26.52 -3.40 -10.62
CA VAL A 225 26.72 -2.01 -11.02
C VAL A 225 25.77 -1.05 -10.28
N LEU A 226 24.51 -1.46 -10.07
CA LEU A 226 23.56 -0.67 -9.27
C LEU A 226 23.97 -0.59 -7.80
N SER A 227 24.47 -1.68 -7.23
CA SER A 227 24.97 -1.73 -5.85
C SER A 227 26.16 -0.79 -5.66
N GLU A 228 27.13 -0.81 -6.58
CA GLU A 228 28.27 0.11 -6.57
C GLU A 228 27.83 1.58 -6.68
N ARG A 229 26.88 1.88 -7.58
CA ARG A 229 26.33 3.24 -7.70
C ARG A 229 25.61 3.69 -6.43
N LEU A 230 24.84 2.81 -5.80
CA LEU A 230 24.17 3.09 -4.52
C LEU A 230 25.19 3.31 -3.40
N HIS A 231 26.25 2.51 -3.34
CA HIS A 231 27.34 2.70 -2.39
C HIS A 231 28.00 4.07 -2.55
N ASN A 232 28.32 4.46 -3.79
CA ASN A 232 28.88 5.77 -4.10
C ASN A 232 27.91 6.92 -3.76
N ALA A 233 26.61 6.73 -4.00
CA ALA A 233 25.58 7.70 -3.62
C ALA A 233 25.45 7.84 -2.09
N ASN A 234 25.54 6.73 -1.34
CA ASN A 234 25.54 6.76 0.13
C ASN A 234 26.73 7.58 0.66
N GLY A 235 27.92 7.46 0.08
CA GLY A 235 29.06 8.30 0.44
C GLY A 235 28.80 9.80 0.24
N GLN A 236 28.05 10.18 -0.79
CA GLN A 236 27.62 11.58 -0.98
C GLN A 236 26.54 12.01 0.03
N ILE A 237 25.61 11.11 0.36
CA ILE A 237 24.63 11.34 1.42
C ILE A 237 25.34 11.56 2.76
N ASP A 238 26.31 10.73 3.13
CA ASP A 238 27.09 10.89 4.37
C ASP A 238 27.81 12.24 4.44
N ARG A 239 28.31 12.71 3.30
CA ARG A 239 28.91 14.04 3.18
C ARG A 239 27.87 15.15 3.43
N LEU A 240 26.68 15.03 2.85
CA LEU A 240 25.55 15.94 3.08
C LEU A 240 25.07 15.90 4.55
N MET A 241 24.99 14.72 5.15
CA MET A 241 24.65 14.50 6.55
C MET A 241 25.65 15.20 7.47
N SER A 242 26.95 15.09 7.17
CA SER A 242 28.03 15.75 7.89
C SER A 242 27.89 17.28 7.82
N VAL A 243 27.68 17.84 6.63
CA VAL A 243 27.50 19.29 6.43
C VAL A 243 26.26 19.84 7.13
N THR A 244 25.18 19.04 7.21
CA THR A 244 23.90 19.47 7.82
C THR A 244 23.76 19.14 9.32
N LYS A 245 24.82 18.60 9.96
CA LYS A 245 24.81 18.14 11.36
C LYS A 245 24.35 19.23 12.35
N SER A 246 24.84 20.45 12.16
CA SER A 246 24.55 21.60 13.03
C SER A 246 23.07 22.02 12.96
N ILE A 247 22.50 22.03 11.76
CA ILE A 247 21.08 22.38 11.53
C ILE A 247 20.16 21.36 12.21
N ARG A 248 20.49 20.07 12.11
CA ARG A 248 19.70 18.99 12.73
C ARG A 248 19.83 18.95 14.24
N ALA A 249 20.96 19.35 14.81
CA ALA A 249 21.13 19.45 16.26
C ALA A 249 20.14 20.46 16.86
N ILE A 250 19.95 21.59 16.18
CA ILE A 250 18.97 22.61 16.54
C ILE A 250 17.55 22.05 16.40
N GLU A 251 17.22 21.41 15.27
CA GLU A 251 15.90 20.81 15.05
C GLU A 251 15.54 19.74 16.11
N ASN A 252 16.49 18.87 16.45
CA ASN A 252 16.31 17.81 17.45
C ASN A 252 16.12 18.37 18.86
N PHE A 253 16.78 19.49 19.19
CA PHE A 253 16.56 20.19 20.45
C PHE A 253 15.11 20.68 20.55
N PHE A 254 14.58 21.35 19.52
CA PHE A 254 13.17 21.77 19.48
C PHE A 254 12.19 20.59 19.50
N ARG A 255 12.54 19.47 18.88
CA ARG A 255 11.70 18.27 18.84
C ARG A 255 11.58 17.60 20.22
N ARG A 256 12.56 17.73 21.11
CA ARG A 256 12.47 17.22 22.50
C ARG A 256 11.41 17.93 23.35
N PHE A 257 10.99 19.13 22.94
CA PHE A 257 9.91 19.86 23.58
C PHE A 257 8.53 19.53 23.00
N LYS A 258 8.42 18.66 21.98
CA LYS A 258 7.11 18.23 21.48
C LYS A 258 6.43 17.27 22.47
N PRO A 259 5.15 17.50 22.80
CA PRO A 259 4.41 16.62 23.71
C PRO A 259 4.24 15.21 23.12
N LYS A 260 4.36 14.18 23.98
CA LYS A 260 4.19 12.76 23.63
C LYS A 260 2.83 12.48 22.99
N THR A 261 2.81 11.64 21.96
CA THR A 261 1.59 11.25 21.24
C THR A 261 0.74 10.25 22.03
N ARG A 262 -0.56 10.17 21.73
CA ARG A 262 -1.50 9.22 22.38
C ARG A 262 -1.06 7.75 22.25
N LYS A 263 -0.46 7.38 21.11
CA LYS A 263 0.03 6.01 20.85
C LYS A 263 1.22 5.66 21.76
N GLU A 264 2.15 6.58 21.96
CA GLU A 264 3.30 6.38 22.86
C GLU A 264 2.85 6.20 24.32
N ARG A 265 1.88 6.99 24.78
CA ARG A 265 1.31 6.83 26.14
C ARG A 265 0.61 5.49 26.33
N PHE A 266 -0.05 4.96 25.30
CA PHE A 266 -0.71 3.65 25.35
C PHE A 266 0.32 2.51 25.44
N LEU A 267 1.40 2.57 24.65
CA LEU A 267 2.47 1.57 24.67
C LEU A 267 3.26 1.57 25.99
N GLU A 268 3.45 2.74 26.62
CA GLU A 268 4.07 2.82 27.96
C GLU A 268 3.17 2.20 29.04
N LYS A 269 1.85 2.43 28.99
CA LYS A 269 0.89 1.83 29.94
C LYS A 269 0.69 0.33 29.78
N SER A 270 1.00 -0.23 28.61
CA SER A 270 0.85 -1.67 28.33
C SER A 270 2.12 -2.48 28.64
N LYS A 271 3.21 -1.81 29.06
CA LYS A 271 4.51 -2.41 29.41
C LYS A 271 4.79 -2.42 30.92
N GLY A 272 3.87 -1.91 31.74
CA GLY A 272 3.91 -1.97 33.20
C GLY A 272 2.72 -2.75 33.72
#